data_AF-A0A433RXF1-F1
#
_entry.id   AF-A0A433RXF1-F1
#
_cell.length_a   1.000
_cell.length_b   1.000
_cell.length_c   1.000
_cell.angle_alpha   90.00
_cell.angle_beta   90.00
_cell.angle_gamma   90.00
#
_symmetry.space_group_name_H-M   'P 1'
#
loop_
_entity.id
_entity.type
_entity.pdbx_description
1 polymer ?
#
loop_
_entity_poly.entity_id
_entity_poly.type
_entity_poly.pdbx_seq_one_letter_code
_entity_poly.pdbx_strand_id
1 'polypeptide(L)'
;MKKNKMIGAIGFIVIVAALLIAYFSANGNPIAKQKAKDVVKNYLEMTYSNAKDMEIVKAGHNWYMDTYSFEVEFKDGYGNTETFIVDTVGDRPYEINYDTRFSKLEDTKKSELFTEQATKELRKQLEAENVPLVTKDYAADELLIINVDKKNTDKTWSPNVKAFGPVGGNIILDNHLSKEQFLAEAKKIQVVLNNMGVTYDKINVSTNNYDYYVTPKKIEDIAY
;
A
#
# COMPACT_ATOMS: atom_id res chain seq x y z
N MET A 1 25.23 40.64 33.03
CA MET A 1 23.87 40.68 32.42
C MET A 1 23.73 39.91 31.10
N LYS A 2 24.71 39.94 30.16
CA LYS A 2 24.58 39.23 28.87
C LYS A 2 24.61 37.69 28.97
N LYS A 3 25.45 37.10 29.85
CA LYS A 3 25.53 35.63 30.04
C LYS A 3 24.23 35.00 30.58
N ASN A 4 23.61 35.60 31.59
CA ASN A 4 22.35 35.07 32.17
C ASN A 4 21.18 35.18 31.18
N LYS A 5 21.17 36.23 30.34
CA LYS A 5 20.19 36.36 29.24
C LYS A 5 20.43 35.30 28.15
N MET A 6 21.69 34.95 27.87
CA MET A 6 22.04 33.90 26.91
C MET A 6 21.67 32.50 27.43
N ILE A 7 21.92 32.21 28.71
CA ILE A 7 21.50 30.95 29.35
C ILE A 7 19.97 30.84 29.36
N GLY A 8 19.27 31.93 29.69
CA GLY A 8 17.81 31.98 29.62
C GLY A 8 17.27 31.75 28.20
N ALA A 9 17.89 32.33 27.18
CA ALA A 9 17.52 32.12 25.79
C ALA A 9 17.75 30.67 25.33
N ILE A 10 18.89 30.07 25.69
CA ILE A 10 19.17 28.66 25.39
C ILE A 10 18.15 27.75 26.08
N GLY A 11 17.88 27.99 27.37
CA GLY A 11 16.87 27.22 28.11
C GLY A 11 15.48 27.32 27.49
N PHE A 12 15.07 28.51 27.04
CA PHE A 12 13.81 28.71 26.34
C PHE A 12 13.74 27.92 25.03
N ILE A 13 14.80 27.97 24.20
CA ILE A 13 14.86 27.21 22.94
C ILE A 13 14.73 25.71 23.20
N VAL A 14 15.43 25.18 24.20
CA VAL A 14 15.37 23.75 24.56
C VAL A 14 13.95 23.36 24.97
N ILE A 15 13.27 24.17 25.79
CA ILE A 15 11.89 23.91 26.21
C ILE A 15 10.95 23.94 25.01
N VAL A 16 11.06 24.96 24.14
CA VAL A 16 10.22 25.06 22.94
C VAL A 16 10.46 23.85 22.02
N ALA A 17 11.71 23.43 21.82
CA ALA A 17 12.03 22.25 21.03
C ALA A 17 11.45 20.97 21.62
N ALA A 18 11.55 20.79 22.95
CA ALA A 18 10.97 19.64 23.64
C ALA A 18 9.44 19.60 23.51
N LEU A 19 8.77 20.75 23.65
CA LEU A 19 7.32 20.86 23.46
C LEU A 19 6.90 20.55 22.02
N LEU A 20 7.65 21.01 21.02
CA LEU A 20 7.39 20.70 19.62
C LEU A 20 7.58 19.20 19.32
N ILE A 21 8.63 18.58 19.85
CA ILE A 21 8.87 17.14 19.70
C ILE A 21 7.73 16.35 20.35
N ALA A 22 7.33 16.70 21.58
CA ALA A 22 6.21 16.05 22.25
C ALA A 22 4.90 16.23 21.48
N TYR A 23 4.65 17.44 20.96
CA TYR A 23 3.46 17.73 20.16
C TYR A 23 3.42 16.90 18.87
N PHE A 24 4.53 16.84 18.12
CA PHE A 24 4.62 16.05 16.89
C PHE A 24 4.60 14.55 17.13
N SER A 25 5.18 14.07 18.22
CA SER A 25 5.09 12.66 18.60
C SER A 25 3.64 12.26 18.91
N ALA A 26 2.91 13.11 19.64
CA ALA A 26 1.52 12.84 19.99
C ALA A 26 0.54 13.02 18.82
N ASN A 27 0.70 14.06 18.01
CA ASN A 27 -0.28 14.45 16.97
C ASN A 27 0.15 14.11 15.54
N GLY A 28 1.36 13.58 15.39
CA GLY A 28 2.01 13.40 14.11
C GLY A 28 2.56 14.73 13.56
N ASN A 29 3.42 14.61 12.56
CA ASN A 29 3.91 15.76 11.82
C ASN A 29 2.80 16.27 10.88
N PRO A 30 2.40 17.56 10.93
CA PRO A 30 1.35 18.09 10.06
C PRO A 30 1.58 17.86 8.56
N ILE A 31 2.83 17.92 8.11
CA ILE A 31 3.20 17.67 6.71
C ILE A 31 3.03 16.19 6.36
N ALA A 32 3.43 15.31 7.27
CA ALA A 32 3.27 13.86 7.11
C ALA A 32 1.79 13.49 7.04
N LYS A 33 0.99 14.02 7.97
CA LYS A 33 -0.46 13.84 8.02
C LYS A 33 -1.15 14.28 6.73
N GLN A 34 -0.73 15.41 6.16
CA GLN A 34 -1.30 15.88 4.88
C GLN A 34 -0.96 14.93 3.73
N LYS A 35 0.28 14.45 3.64
CA LYS A 35 0.68 13.47 2.62
C LYS A 35 -0.05 12.15 2.76
N ALA A 36 -0.20 11.65 3.98
CA ALA A 36 -0.99 10.45 4.27
C ALA A 36 -2.46 10.65 3.85
N LYS A 37 -3.04 11.84 4.09
CA LYS A 37 -4.39 12.19 3.64
C LYS A 37 -4.52 12.12 2.12
N ASP A 38 -3.53 12.60 1.38
CA ASP A 38 -3.53 12.57 -0.08
C ASP A 38 -3.43 11.13 -0.61
N VAL A 39 -2.64 10.27 0.05
CA VAL A 39 -2.59 8.83 -0.24
C VAL A 39 -3.95 8.16 -0.02
N VAL A 40 -4.63 8.45 1.10
CA VAL A 40 -5.98 7.93 1.36
C VAL A 40 -6.97 8.38 0.30
N LYS A 41 -6.94 9.66 -0.11
CA LYS A 41 -7.83 10.15 -1.18
C LYS A 41 -7.61 9.39 -2.49
N ASN A 42 -6.36 9.26 -2.93
CA ASN A 42 -6.04 8.54 -4.16
C ASN A 42 -6.46 7.07 -4.06
N TYR A 43 -6.21 6.42 -2.92
CA TYR A 43 -6.67 5.06 -2.66
C TYR A 43 -8.19 4.95 -2.80
N LEU A 44 -8.95 5.85 -2.19
CA LEU A 44 -10.40 5.83 -2.27
C LEU A 44 -10.88 5.98 -3.71
N GLU A 45 -10.32 6.93 -4.47
CA GLU A 45 -10.65 7.16 -5.89
C GLU A 45 -10.35 5.95 -6.79
N MET A 46 -9.23 5.25 -6.53
CA MET A 46 -8.85 4.06 -7.28
C MET A 46 -9.67 2.82 -6.88
N THR A 47 -10.11 2.76 -5.63
CA THR A 47 -10.73 1.57 -5.03
C THR A 47 -12.25 1.59 -5.16
N TYR A 48 -12.86 2.77 -5.04
CA TYR A 48 -14.32 2.91 -4.92
C TYR A 48 -14.89 3.79 -6.03
N SER A 49 -15.77 3.23 -6.84
CA SER A 49 -16.46 3.97 -7.92
C SER A 49 -17.31 5.17 -7.43
N ASN A 50 -17.71 5.13 -6.16
CA ASN A 50 -18.47 6.15 -5.44
C ASN A 50 -17.58 7.04 -4.54
N ALA A 51 -16.27 7.09 -4.78
CA ALA A 51 -15.34 7.92 -4.00
C ALA A 51 -15.75 9.40 -3.92
N LYS A 52 -16.49 9.90 -4.93
CA LYS A 52 -17.01 11.29 -4.96
C LYS A 52 -17.97 11.59 -3.82
N ASP A 53 -18.62 10.56 -3.28
CA ASP A 53 -19.57 10.66 -2.17
C ASP A 53 -18.91 10.36 -0.81
N MET A 54 -17.57 10.27 -0.79
CA MET A 54 -16.76 10.00 0.39
C MET A 54 -16.01 11.24 0.85
N GLU A 55 -16.06 11.54 2.15
CA GLU A 55 -15.38 12.68 2.74
C GLU A 55 -14.57 12.26 3.95
N ILE A 56 -13.30 12.69 4.00
CA ILE A 56 -12.46 12.52 5.19
C ILE A 56 -12.86 13.59 6.21
N VAL A 57 -13.64 13.19 7.22
CA VAL A 57 -14.18 14.09 8.25
C VAL A 57 -13.25 14.26 9.44
N LYS A 58 -12.39 13.28 9.70
CA LYS A 58 -11.44 13.33 10.82
C LYS A 58 -10.13 12.68 10.44
N ALA A 59 -9.04 13.18 11.03
CA ALA A 59 -7.72 12.62 10.89
C ALA A 59 -6.98 12.65 12.23
N GLY A 60 -6.36 11.54 12.61
CA GLY A 60 -5.60 11.36 13.85
C GLY A 60 -4.24 10.72 13.59
N HIS A 61 -3.38 10.77 14.60
CA HIS A 61 -2.11 10.04 14.63
C HIS A 61 -2.15 9.07 15.82
N ASN A 62 -1.90 7.80 15.56
CA ASN A 62 -1.73 6.80 16.59
C ASN A 62 -0.24 6.63 16.84
N TRP A 63 0.29 7.33 17.85
CA TRP A 63 1.70 7.30 18.20
C TRP A 63 2.21 5.91 18.63
N TYR A 64 1.33 5.04 19.13
CA TYR A 64 1.72 3.71 19.58
C TYR A 64 1.96 2.75 18.41
N MET A 65 1.11 2.85 17.38
CA MET A 65 1.23 2.04 16.15
C MET A 65 2.02 2.74 15.05
N ASP A 66 2.42 4.00 15.27
CA ASP A 66 2.97 4.90 14.26
C ASP A 66 2.11 4.89 12.98
N THR A 67 0.82 5.21 13.10
CA THR A 67 -0.11 5.27 11.96
C THR A 67 -0.86 6.59 11.91
N TYR A 68 -1.25 7.02 10.70
CA TYR A 68 -2.26 8.06 10.53
C TYR A 68 -3.60 7.42 10.24
N SER A 69 -4.61 7.77 11.04
CA SER A 69 -5.96 7.21 10.93
C SER A 69 -6.93 8.25 10.41
N PHE A 70 -7.72 7.89 9.40
CA PHE A 70 -8.65 8.77 8.73
C PHE A 70 -10.06 8.20 8.82
N GLU A 71 -10.96 9.00 9.41
CA GLU A 71 -12.38 8.69 9.45
C GLU A 71 -13.02 9.23 8.16
N VAL A 72 -13.65 8.32 7.42
CA VAL A 72 -14.26 8.59 6.12
C VAL A 72 -15.77 8.38 6.26
N GLU A 73 -16.54 9.41 5.94
CA GLU A 73 -17.99 9.30 5.80
C GLU A 73 -18.35 9.05 4.34
N PHE A 74 -19.28 8.12 4.11
CA PHE A 74 -19.92 7.89 2.85
C PHE A 74 -21.41 8.19 2.97
N LYS A 75 -21.93 9.05 2.10
CA LYS A 75 -23.36 9.35 2.02
C LYS A 75 -23.97 8.61 0.83
N ASP A 76 -24.94 7.74 1.10
CA ASP A 76 -25.64 7.05 0.02
C ASP A 76 -26.68 7.97 -0.65
N GLY A 77 -27.19 7.54 -1.82
CA GLY A 77 -28.23 8.27 -2.55
C GLY A 77 -29.59 8.36 -1.85
N TYR A 78 -29.74 7.75 -0.67
CA TYR A 78 -30.94 7.75 0.16
C TYR A 78 -30.77 8.60 1.43
N GLY A 79 -29.60 9.24 1.61
CA GLY A 79 -29.30 10.11 2.75
C GLY A 79 -28.76 9.38 3.99
N ASN A 80 -28.47 8.07 3.90
CA ASN A 80 -27.79 7.37 4.99
C ASN A 80 -26.30 7.72 4.99
N THR A 81 -25.73 7.87 6.17
CA THR A 81 -24.30 8.10 6.35
C THR A 81 -23.66 6.87 6.99
N GLU A 82 -22.66 6.30 6.33
CA GLU A 82 -21.80 5.25 6.86
C GLU A 82 -20.42 5.83 7.17
N THR A 83 -19.84 5.44 8.29
CA THR A 83 -18.49 5.84 8.67
C THR A 83 -17.57 4.63 8.70
N PHE A 84 -16.37 4.79 8.16
CA PHE A 84 -15.32 3.79 8.19
C PHE A 84 -13.94 4.44 8.38
N ILE A 85 -12.99 3.64 8.83
CA ILE A 85 -11.61 4.05 9.09
C ILE A 85 -10.70 3.52 8.00
N VAL A 86 -9.82 4.40 7.50
CA VAL A 86 -8.69 4.07 6.65
C VAL A 86 -7.40 4.52 7.35
N ASP A 87 -6.46 3.62 7.55
CA ASP A 87 -5.18 3.90 8.19
C ASP A 87 -4.04 3.88 7.16
N THR A 88 -3.04 4.73 7.39
CA THR A 88 -1.74 4.65 6.71
C THR A 88 -0.62 4.35 7.70
N VAL A 89 0.47 3.77 7.22
CA VAL A 89 1.75 3.76 7.96
C VAL A 89 2.21 5.22 8.23
N GLY A 90 2.90 5.43 9.35
CA GLY A 90 3.31 6.73 9.87
C GLY A 90 4.63 7.24 9.31
N ASP A 91 5.46 6.34 8.81
CA ASP A 91 6.72 6.62 8.13
C ASP A 91 6.57 6.63 6.60
N ARG A 92 7.64 7.02 5.91
CA ARG A 92 7.64 7.11 4.44
C ARG A 92 8.24 5.83 3.85
N PRO A 93 7.68 5.31 2.73
CA PRO A 93 6.52 5.83 2.00
C PRO A 93 5.20 5.64 2.77
N TYR A 94 4.28 6.61 2.68
CA TYR A 94 2.95 6.48 3.29
C TYR A 94 2.12 5.51 2.45
N GLU A 95 1.58 4.48 3.08
CA GLU A 95 0.88 3.38 2.43
C GLU A 95 -0.37 3.02 3.22
N ILE A 96 -1.41 2.53 2.52
CA ILE A 96 -2.63 2.07 3.17
C ILE A 96 -2.30 0.82 4.00
N ASN A 97 -2.47 0.94 5.31
CA ASN A 97 -2.26 -0.13 6.27
C ASN A 97 -3.57 -0.90 6.52
N TYR A 98 -4.70 -0.19 6.54
CA TYR A 98 -5.97 -0.80 6.88
C TYR A 98 -7.16 -0.03 6.32
N ASP A 99 -8.21 -0.74 5.89
CA ASP A 99 -9.54 -0.20 5.58
C ASP A 99 -10.60 -1.08 6.24
N THR A 100 -11.30 -0.54 7.24
CA THR A 100 -12.36 -1.27 7.96
C THR A 100 -13.55 -1.69 7.08
N ARG A 101 -13.78 -1.01 5.94
CA ARG A 101 -14.88 -1.29 5.02
C ARG A 101 -14.60 -2.52 4.16
N PHE A 102 -13.33 -2.81 3.91
CA PHE A 102 -12.85 -3.96 3.15
C PHE A 102 -13.50 -5.27 3.60
N SER A 103 -13.33 -5.61 4.88
CA SER A 103 -13.83 -6.87 5.47
C SER A 103 -15.35 -7.07 5.35
N LYS A 104 -16.12 -5.99 5.21
CA LYS A 104 -17.58 -6.05 5.09
C LYS A 104 -18.02 -6.26 3.65
N LEU A 105 -17.31 -5.65 2.70
CA LEU A 105 -17.70 -5.62 1.30
C LEU A 105 -17.03 -6.71 0.47
N GLU A 106 -15.91 -7.27 0.93
CA GLU A 106 -15.18 -8.32 0.23
C GLU A 106 -15.98 -9.64 0.13
N ASP A 107 -16.00 -10.22 -1.05
CA ASP A 107 -16.41 -11.59 -1.33
C ASP A 107 -15.19 -12.50 -1.23
N THR A 108 -14.89 -12.99 -0.02
CA THR A 108 -13.66 -13.78 0.25
C THR A 108 -13.54 -14.99 -0.68
N LYS A 109 -14.63 -15.72 -0.93
CA LYS A 109 -14.59 -16.91 -1.81
C LYS A 109 -14.26 -16.56 -3.26
N LYS A 110 -14.82 -15.46 -3.77
CA LYS A 110 -14.52 -14.99 -5.12
C LYS A 110 -13.11 -14.40 -5.21
N SER A 111 -12.66 -13.75 -4.15
CA SER A 111 -11.30 -13.19 -4.03
C SER A 111 -10.24 -14.30 -4.06
N GLU A 112 -10.43 -15.37 -3.28
CA GLU A 112 -9.59 -16.59 -3.33
C GLU A 112 -9.57 -17.20 -4.74
N LEU A 113 -10.75 -17.40 -5.35
CA LEU A 113 -10.84 -17.97 -6.69
C LEU A 113 -10.14 -17.11 -7.76
N PHE A 114 -10.29 -15.79 -7.70
CA PHE A 114 -9.68 -14.88 -8.66
C PHE A 114 -8.17 -14.76 -8.43
N THR A 115 -7.73 -14.78 -7.17
CA THR A 115 -6.32 -14.86 -6.77
C THR A 115 -5.65 -16.12 -7.32
N GLU A 116 -6.30 -17.28 -7.19
CA GLU A 116 -5.81 -18.54 -7.76
C GLU A 116 -5.66 -18.45 -9.29
N GLN A 117 -6.68 -17.94 -9.98
CA GLN A 117 -6.67 -17.79 -11.44
C GLN A 117 -5.59 -16.80 -11.92
N ALA A 118 -5.51 -15.64 -11.28
CA ALA A 118 -4.53 -14.60 -11.60
C ALA A 118 -3.10 -15.09 -11.35
N THR A 119 -2.86 -15.75 -10.21
CA THR A 119 -1.55 -16.30 -9.87
C THR A 119 -1.14 -17.40 -10.84
N LYS A 120 -2.06 -18.29 -11.22
CA LYS A 120 -1.77 -19.34 -12.21
C LYS A 120 -1.37 -18.76 -13.56
N GLU A 121 -2.06 -17.72 -14.01
CA GLU A 121 -1.73 -17.04 -15.27
C GLU A 121 -0.39 -16.31 -15.19
N LEU A 122 -0.15 -15.54 -14.12
CA LEU A 122 1.14 -14.86 -13.91
C LEU A 122 2.29 -15.87 -13.86
N ARG A 123 2.15 -16.94 -13.07
CA ARG A 123 3.17 -17.98 -12.94
C ARG A 123 3.55 -18.57 -14.30
N LYS A 124 2.56 -18.89 -15.13
CA LYS A 124 2.78 -19.39 -16.49
C LYS A 124 3.59 -18.41 -17.34
N GLN A 125 3.34 -17.11 -17.23
CA GLN A 125 4.10 -16.09 -17.98
C GLN A 125 5.53 -15.94 -17.44
N LEU A 126 5.71 -15.93 -16.11
CA LEU A 126 7.02 -15.86 -15.48
C LEU A 126 7.88 -17.10 -15.80
N GLU A 127 7.28 -18.29 -15.80
CA GLU A 127 7.94 -19.54 -16.20
C GLU A 127 8.34 -19.52 -17.69
N ALA A 128 7.49 -19.00 -18.58
CA ALA A 128 7.83 -18.82 -20.00
C ALA A 128 9.02 -17.87 -20.20
N GLU A 129 9.16 -16.88 -19.32
CA GLU A 129 10.29 -15.96 -19.27
C GLU A 129 11.50 -16.54 -18.51
N ASN A 130 11.47 -17.78 -18.02
CA ASN A 130 12.53 -18.40 -17.22
C ASN A 130 12.87 -17.63 -15.94
N VAL A 131 11.88 -16.97 -15.31
CA VAL A 131 12.08 -16.31 -14.02
C VAL A 131 12.30 -17.38 -12.94
N PRO A 132 13.38 -17.29 -12.14
CA PRO A 132 13.72 -18.30 -11.14
C PRO A 132 12.87 -18.14 -9.88
N LEU A 133 11.64 -18.66 -9.90
CA LEU A 133 10.73 -18.66 -8.75
C LEU A 133 11.14 -19.71 -7.70
N VAL A 134 10.90 -19.41 -6.42
CA VAL A 134 11.03 -20.42 -5.36
C VAL A 134 10.02 -21.53 -5.60
N THR A 135 10.49 -22.78 -5.63
CA THR A 135 9.69 -23.89 -6.19
C THR A 135 8.72 -24.52 -5.20
N LYS A 136 8.92 -24.37 -3.88
CA LYS A 136 8.06 -24.96 -2.86
C LYS A 136 8.26 -24.25 -1.53
N ASP A 137 7.33 -23.37 -1.17
CA ASP A 137 6.95 -23.12 0.23
C ASP A 137 5.55 -22.53 0.21
N TYR A 138 4.71 -22.92 1.18
CA TYR A 138 3.26 -22.64 1.26
C TYR A 138 2.86 -21.14 1.20
N ALA A 139 3.83 -20.21 1.20
CA ALA A 139 3.62 -18.78 1.05
C ALA A 139 3.84 -18.26 -0.39
N ALA A 140 4.32 -19.10 -1.31
CA ALA A 140 4.63 -18.75 -2.71
C ALA A 140 3.47 -18.99 -3.69
N ASP A 141 2.30 -19.39 -3.19
CA ASP A 141 1.16 -19.81 -4.03
C ASP A 141 0.24 -18.65 -4.42
N GLU A 142 0.40 -17.46 -3.84
CA GLU A 142 -0.37 -16.25 -4.14
C GLU A 142 0.55 -15.13 -4.63
N LEU A 143 1.02 -15.26 -5.88
CA LEU A 143 1.86 -14.25 -6.53
C LEU A 143 1.10 -12.93 -6.73
N LEU A 144 -0.22 -13.01 -6.94
CA LEU A 144 -1.14 -11.88 -7.02
C LEU A 144 -2.30 -12.08 -6.05
N ILE A 145 -2.70 -11.01 -5.38
CA ILE A 145 -3.83 -10.98 -4.45
C ILE A 145 -4.90 -10.08 -5.06
N ILE A 146 -6.06 -10.68 -5.35
CA ILE A 146 -7.22 -10.03 -5.94
C ILE A 146 -8.34 -9.98 -4.92
N ASN A 147 -8.66 -8.79 -4.43
CA ASN A 147 -9.76 -8.59 -3.51
C ASN A 147 -11.00 -8.18 -4.28
N VAL A 148 -12.14 -8.85 -4.11
CA VAL A 148 -13.31 -8.67 -4.97
C VAL A 148 -14.53 -8.20 -4.15
N ASP A 149 -15.27 -7.22 -4.66
CA ASP A 149 -16.51 -6.77 -4.04
C ASP A 149 -17.63 -7.81 -4.18
N LYS A 150 -18.45 -8.00 -3.14
CA LYS A 150 -19.69 -8.81 -3.16
C LYS A 150 -20.65 -8.45 -4.30
N LYS A 151 -20.62 -7.21 -4.77
CA LYS A 151 -21.41 -6.70 -5.90
C LYS A 151 -20.78 -7.02 -7.26
N ASN A 152 -19.54 -7.50 -7.31
CA ASN A 152 -18.91 -7.93 -8.55
C ASN A 152 -19.67 -9.14 -9.13
N THR A 153 -20.11 -9.01 -10.38
CA THR A 153 -20.89 -10.02 -11.11
C THR A 153 -20.06 -10.91 -12.02
N ASP A 154 -18.74 -10.66 -12.09
CA ASP A 154 -17.84 -11.44 -12.93
C ASP A 154 -17.74 -12.87 -12.37
N LYS A 155 -17.66 -13.84 -13.29
CA LYS A 155 -17.58 -15.26 -12.94
C LYS A 155 -16.15 -15.80 -12.95
N THR A 156 -15.27 -15.10 -13.64
CA THR A 156 -13.86 -15.46 -13.84
C THR A 156 -13.02 -14.22 -13.73
N TRP A 157 -11.78 -14.40 -13.29
CA TRP A 157 -10.81 -13.33 -13.26
C TRP A 157 -10.49 -12.83 -14.68
N SER A 158 -10.19 -11.54 -14.78
CA SER A 158 -9.55 -10.92 -15.93
C SER A 158 -8.69 -9.75 -15.45
N PRO A 159 -7.70 -9.27 -16.23
CA PRO A 159 -6.89 -8.12 -15.84
C PRO A 159 -7.69 -6.84 -15.56
N ASN A 160 -8.91 -6.74 -16.12
CA ASN A 160 -9.82 -5.61 -15.97
C ASN A 160 -10.93 -5.86 -14.93
N VAL A 161 -10.81 -6.93 -14.13
CA VAL A 161 -11.79 -7.23 -13.08
C VAL A 161 -11.90 -6.06 -12.11
N LYS A 162 -13.12 -5.73 -11.71
CA LYS A 162 -13.34 -4.73 -10.66
C LYS A 162 -12.97 -5.32 -9.30
N ALA A 163 -11.73 -5.09 -8.89
CA ALA A 163 -11.20 -5.41 -7.58
C ALA A 163 -11.37 -4.24 -6.59
N PHE A 164 -11.32 -4.54 -5.29
CA PHE A 164 -11.13 -3.57 -4.24
C PHE A 164 -9.69 -3.07 -4.27
N GLY A 165 -9.48 -2.01 -5.04
CA GLY A 165 -8.20 -1.35 -5.17
C GLY A 165 -7.27 -2.04 -6.16
N PRO A 166 -6.03 -1.57 -6.26
CA PRO A 166 -5.03 -2.18 -7.11
C PRO A 166 -4.69 -3.61 -6.65
N VAL A 167 -4.31 -4.46 -7.60
CA VAL A 167 -3.83 -5.81 -7.31
C VAL A 167 -2.54 -5.73 -6.48
N GLY A 168 -2.50 -6.49 -5.38
CA GLY A 168 -1.31 -6.67 -4.56
C GLY A 168 -0.62 -8.00 -4.86
N GLY A 169 0.45 -8.32 -4.15
CA GLY A 169 1.12 -9.61 -4.30
C GLY A 169 2.56 -9.63 -3.80
N ASN A 170 3.08 -10.85 -3.64
CA ASN A 170 4.46 -11.10 -3.26
C ASN A 170 5.03 -12.21 -4.16
N ILE A 171 6.16 -11.92 -4.82
CA ILE A 171 6.85 -12.84 -5.71
C ILE A 171 8.18 -13.18 -5.09
N ILE A 172 8.39 -14.46 -4.78
CA ILE A 172 9.61 -14.94 -4.14
C ILE A 172 10.48 -15.62 -5.20
N LEU A 173 11.67 -15.07 -5.39
CA LEU A 173 12.71 -15.57 -6.28
C LEU A 173 13.64 -16.56 -5.57
N ASP A 174 14.44 -17.29 -6.35
CA ASP A 174 15.51 -18.14 -5.84
C ASP A 174 16.51 -17.34 -4.99
N ASN A 175 16.90 -17.92 -3.85
CA ASN A 175 17.79 -17.30 -2.86
C ASN A 175 19.27 -17.23 -3.29
N HIS A 176 19.66 -17.88 -4.40
CA HIS A 176 21.05 -17.92 -4.87
C HIS A 176 21.42 -16.81 -5.87
N LEU A 177 20.53 -15.84 -6.11
CA LEU A 177 20.78 -14.73 -7.02
C LEU A 177 21.78 -13.72 -6.42
N SER A 178 22.70 -13.24 -7.25
CA SER A 178 23.45 -12.01 -6.95
C SER A 178 22.52 -10.78 -6.99
N LYS A 179 22.97 -9.65 -6.43
CA LYS A 179 22.19 -8.40 -6.43
C LYS A 179 21.82 -7.96 -7.85
N GLU A 180 22.76 -8.06 -8.79
CA GLU A 180 22.56 -7.67 -10.18
C GLU A 180 21.56 -8.59 -10.89
N GLN A 181 21.63 -9.90 -10.62
CA GLN A 181 20.67 -10.87 -11.15
C GLN A 181 19.27 -10.65 -10.56
N PHE A 182 19.17 -10.45 -9.24
CA PHE A 182 17.90 -10.14 -8.58
C PHE A 182 17.22 -8.91 -9.19
N LEU A 183 17.98 -7.82 -9.38
CA LEU A 183 17.42 -6.61 -9.99
C LEU A 183 16.97 -6.86 -11.43
N ALA A 184 17.74 -7.61 -12.22
CA ALA A 184 17.37 -7.96 -13.59
C ALA A 184 16.06 -8.78 -13.65
N GLU A 185 15.89 -9.76 -12.76
CA GLU A 185 14.66 -10.55 -12.65
C GLU A 185 13.47 -9.71 -12.18
N ALA A 186 13.68 -8.79 -11.22
CA ALA A 186 12.64 -7.85 -10.81
C ALA A 186 12.18 -6.94 -11.98
N LYS A 187 13.11 -6.45 -12.81
CA LYS A 187 12.75 -5.69 -14.04
C LYS A 187 11.93 -6.56 -15.00
N LYS A 188 12.28 -7.84 -15.15
CA LYS A 188 11.57 -8.78 -16.02
C LYS A 188 10.13 -9.03 -15.54
N ILE A 189 9.97 -9.28 -14.24
CA ILE A 189 8.66 -9.41 -13.59
C ILE A 189 7.79 -8.18 -13.85
N GLN A 190 8.36 -6.98 -13.68
CA GLN A 190 7.63 -5.73 -13.94
C GLN A 190 7.11 -5.66 -15.38
N VAL A 191 7.93 -6.04 -16.36
CA VAL A 191 7.52 -6.07 -17.78
C VAL A 191 6.37 -7.05 -17.99
N VAL A 192 6.44 -8.25 -17.40
CA VAL A 192 5.36 -9.25 -17.47
C VAL A 192 4.06 -8.69 -16.88
N LEU A 193 4.10 -8.12 -15.67
CA LEU A 193 2.91 -7.52 -15.03
C LEU A 193 2.29 -6.40 -15.87
N ASN A 194 3.12 -5.51 -16.42
CA ASN A 194 2.67 -4.43 -17.30
C ASN A 194 2.03 -4.96 -18.59
N ASN A 195 2.60 -6.02 -19.18
CA ASN A 195 2.07 -6.63 -20.40
C ASN A 195 0.76 -7.40 -20.16
N MET A 196 0.55 -7.93 -18.95
CA MET A 196 -0.72 -8.55 -18.58
C MET A 196 -1.88 -7.56 -18.52
N GLY A 197 -1.61 -6.25 -18.46
CA GLY A 197 -2.64 -5.21 -18.36
C GLY A 197 -3.33 -5.16 -17.00
N VAL A 198 -2.70 -5.74 -15.97
CA VAL A 198 -3.23 -5.72 -14.60
C VAL A 198 -3.02 -4.33 -14.00
N THR A 199 -4.04 -3.78 -13.35
CA THR A 199 -3.89 -2.57 -12.55
C THR A 199 -3.36 -2.93 -11.17
N TYR A 200 -2.09 -2.63 -10.91
CA TYR A 200 -1.43 -2.80 -9.61
C TYR A 200 -0.77 -1.49 -9.17
N ASP A 201 -0.46 -1.34 -7.88
CA ASP A 201 0.27 -0.18 -7.36
C ASP A 201 1.72 -0.57 -7.08
N LYS A 202 1.90 -1.62 -6.27
CA LYS A 202 3.19 -2.23 -5.99
C LYS A 202 3.06 -3.73 -5.78
N ILE A 203 4.03 -4.48 -6.29
CA ILE A 203 4.20 -5.91 -6.00
C ILE A 203 5.58 -6.07 -5.37
N ASN A 204 5.65 -6.77 -4.24
CA ASN A 204 6.93 -7.09 -3.63
C ASN A 204 7.60 -8.22 -4.40
N VAL A 205 8.86 -8.04 -4.76
CA VAL A 205 9.73 -9.09 -5.30
C VAL A 205 10.85 -9.29 -4.29
N SER A 206 11.05 -10.52 -3.83
CA SER A 206 11.98 -10.77 -2.74
C SER A 206 12.75 -12.08 -2.85
N THR A 207 13.85 -12.13 -2.12
CA THR A 207 14.63 -13.30 -1.72
C THR A 207 14.89 -13.17 -0.22
N ASN A 208 15.60 -14.13 0.37
CA ASN A 208 16.06 -14.01 1.76
C ASN A 208 17.01 -12.83 2.00
N ASN A 209 17.65 -12.30 0.95
CA ASN A 209 18.72 -11.30 1.07
C ASN A 209 18.34 -9.93 0.49
N TYR A 210 17.32 -9.87 -0.37
CA TYR A 210 16.96 -8.68 -1.15
C TYR A 210 15.45 -8.58 -1.26
N ASP A 211 14.94 -7.35 -1.19
CA ASP A 211 13.55 -6.99 -1.45
C ASP A 211 13.48 -5.80 -2.42
N TYR A 212 12.42 -5.75 -3.23
CA TYR A 212 12.19 -4.67 -4.17
C TYR A 212 10.72 -4.56 -4.54
N TYR A 213 10.20 -3.33 -4.54
CA TYR A 213 8.83 -3.06 -4.98
C TYR A 213 8.82 -2.67 -6.46
N VAL A 214 8.18 -3.50 -7.31
CA VAL A 214 7.89 -3.12 -8.69
C VAL A 214 6.59 -2.33 -8.74
N THR A 215 6.57 -1.22 -9.48
CA THR A 215 5.38 -0.35 -9.68
C THR A 215 5.05 -0.27 -11.18
N PRO A 216 3.88 0.26 -11.60
CA PRO A 216 3.56 0.42 -13.02
C PRO A 216 4.48 1.40 -13.76
N LYS A 217 5.12 2.33 -13.04
CA LYS A 217 6.05 3.30 -13.63
C LYS A 217 7.37 2.60 -13.95
N LYS A 218 8.00 2.97 -15.09
CA LYS A 218 9.33 2.47 -15.46
C LYS A 218 10.29 2.62 -14.28
N ILE A 219 11.13 1.61 -14.07
CA ILE A 219 12.29 1.71 -13.19
C ILE A 219 13.14 2.87 -13.73
N GLU A 220 12.97 4.07 -13.15
CA GLU A 220 14.06 5.03 -13.16
C GLU A 220 15.20 4.30 -12.47
N ASP A 221 16.40 4.35 -13.05
CA ASP A 221 17.59 3.80 -12.43
C ASP A 221 17.74 4.48 -11.06
N ILE A 222 17.20 3.84 -10.01
CA ILE A 222 17.37 4.27 -8.64
C ILE A 222 18.85 4.03 -8.37
N ALA A 223 19.64 5.08 -8.64
CA ALA A 223 21.00 5.19 -8.20
C ALA A 223 20.96 5.06 -6.67
N TYR A 224 21.55 3.96 -6.19
CA TYR A 224 21.93 3.82 -4.79
C TYR A 224 23.01 4.84 -4.45
#